data_AF-A0A354F8A0-F1
#
_entry.id   AF-A0A354F8A0-F1
#
_cell.length_a   1.000
_cell.length_b   1.000
_cell.length_c   1.000
_cell.angle_alpha   90.00
_cell.angle_beta   90.00
_cell.angle_gamma   90.00
#
_symmetry.space_group_name_H-M   'P 1'
#
loop_
_entity.id
_entity.type
_entity.pdbx_description
1 polymer ?
#
loop_
_entity_poly.entity_id
_entity_poly.type
_entity_poly.pdbx_seq_one_letter_code
_entity_poly.pdbx_strand_id
1 'polypeptide(L)'
;AFSLYAHSYIPAIGWIGVYSLSTLFIYIIAMRLIFHYEKRQMSKYLEEIATETKYEDVTTKNAVLHYTINAFFVIIAAAFLPGIGEGIAEMTGLGQTFVGNIFIAISTSLPEVVVSIAAIKMGVIDLAVGNLLGSNIFNILILALDDFFFTRGPILSFVSPHNIVSAISAIAMTVIAIIGLTYRAEKKPFYFMAWDSLGIVAVYIVNLMLLYRMR
;
A
#
# COMPACT_ATOMS: atom_id res chain seq x y z
N ALA A 1 11.93 3.43 -10.15
CA ALA A 1 12.89 2.58 -10.90
C ALA A 1 13.99 3.42 -11.55
N PHE A 2 13.66 4.38 -12.43
CA PHE A 2 14.68 5.20 -13.12
C PHE A 2 15.53 6.07 -12.18
N SER A 3 14.94 6.59 -11.11
CA SER A 3 15.64 7.39 -10.09
C SER A 3 16.69 6.61 -9.28
N LEU A 4 16.57 5.28 -9.17
CA LEU A 4 17.55 4.42 -8.48
C LEU A 4 18.82 4.21 -9.30
N TYR A 5 18.73 4.29 -10.63
CA TYR A 5 19.90 4.21 -11.52
C TYR A 5 20.62 5.57 -11.66
N ALA A 6 19.89 6.67 -11.48
CA ALA A 6 20.38 8.03 -11.67
C ALA A 6 20.92 8.65 -10.37
N HIS A 7 21.72 7.90 -9.59
CA HIS A 7 22.24 8.28 -8.25
C HIS A 7 22.80 9.71 -8.13
N SER A 8 23.20 10.35 -9.24
CA SER A 8 23.83 11.67 -9.28
C SER A 8 22.97 12.80 -9.87
N TYR A 9 21.77 12.52 -10.40
CA TYR A 9 20.95 13.50 -11.14
C TYR A 9 19.45 13.38 -10.87
N ILE A 10 19.04 13.09 -9.62
CA ILE A 10 17.63 13.21 -9.28
C ILE A 10 17.28 14.71 -9.26
N PRO A 11 16.44 15.22 -10.18
CA PRO A 11 16.07 16.62 -10.18
C PRO A 11 15.32 16.93 -8.87
N ALA A 12 15.78 17.95 -8.16
CA ALA A 12 15.26 18.34 -6.85
C ALA A 12 15.08 19.86 -6.79
N ILE A 13 14.09 20.30 -6.02
CA ILE A 13 13.85 21.70 -5.68
C ILE A 13 14.14 21.84 -4.18
N GLY A 14 15.29 22.39 -3.83
CA GLY A 14 15.80 22.32 -2.47
C GLY A 14 16.20 20.88 -2.12
N TRP A 15 15.66 20.34 -1.02
CA TRP A 15 15.86 18.94 -0.62
C TRP A 15 14.79 17.99 -1.17
N ILE A 16 13.72 18.52 -1.78
CA ILE A 16 12.55 17.74 -2.21
C ILE A 16 12.77 17.29 -3.66
N GLY A 17 12.59 16.00 -3.94
CA GLY A 17 12.64 15.46 -5.30
C GLY A 17 11.47 15.95 -6.16
N VAL A 18 11.74 16.27 -7.42
CA VAL A 18 10.69 16.63 -8.40
C VAL A 18 9.69 15.48 -8.59
N TYR A 19 10.11 14.23 -8.36
CA TYR A 19 9.21 13.08 -8.35
C TYR A 19 8.14 13.19 -7.27
N SER A 20 8.43 13.73 -6.09
CA SER A 20 7.47 13.87 -4.99
C SER A 20 6.38 14.89 -5.32
N LEU A 21 6.76 16.00 -5.95
CA LEU A 21 5.81 17.00 -6.46
C LEU A 21 4.94 16.40 -7.57
N SER A 22 5.54 15.65 -8.49
CA SER A 22 4.82 14.97 -9.57
C SER A 22 3.83 13.93 -9.02
N THR A 23 4.25 13.14 -8.04
CA THR A 23 3.41 12.15 -7.35
C THR A 23 2.25 12.82 -6.62
N LEU A 24 2.51 13.90 -5.88
CA LEU A 24 1.46 14.66 -5.20
C LEU A 24 0.44 15.23 -6.19
N PHE A 25 0.91 15.79 -7.31
CA PHE A 25 0.05 16.32 -8.36
C PHE A 25 -0.81 15.22 -9.00
N ILE A 26 -0.21 14.09 -9.36
CA ILE A 26 -0.91 12.92 -9.91
C ILE A 26 -1.93 12.38 -8.89
N TYR A 27 -1.57 12.30 -7.62
CA TYR A 27 -2.47 11.87 -6.55
C TYR A 27 -3.70 12.79 -6.44
N ILE A 28 -3.50 14.12 -6.43
CA ILE A 28 -4.62 15.08 -6.37
C ILE A 28 -5.53 14.93 -7.59
N ILE A 29 -4.97 14.78 -8.80
CA ILE A 29 -5.75 14.55 -10.02
C ILE A 29 -6.52 13.23 -9.92
N ALA A 30 -5.85 12.14 -9.55
CA ALA A 30 -6.46 10.82 -9.42
C ALA A 30 -7.61 10.84 -8.41
N MET A 31 -7.41 11.42 -7.22
CA MET A 31 -8.45 11.56 -6.21
C MET A 31 -9.61 12.41 -6.71
N ARG A 32 -9.35 13.49 -7.45
CA ARG A 32 -10.40 14.33 -8.03
C ARG A 32 -11.21 13.60 -9.10
N LEU A 33 -10.55 12.80 -9.93
CA LEU A 33 -11.21 11.97 -10.95
C LEU A 33 -12.05 10.87 -10.32
N ILE A 34 -11.49 10.13 -9.35
CA ILE A 34 -12.21 9.09 -8.60
C ILE A 34 -13.43 9.70 -7.91
N PHE A 35 -13.26 10.79 -7.17
CA PHE A 35 -14.36 11.48 -6.51
C PHE A 35 -15.45 11.91 -7.49
N HIS A 36 -15.08 12.41 -8.67
CA HIS A 36 -16.07 12.81 -9.67
C HIS A 36 -16.82 11.60 -10.27
N TYR A 37 -16.12 10.48 -10.48
CA TYR A 37 -16.69 9.28 -11.08
C TYR A 37 -17.57 8.47 -10.10
N GLU A 38 -17.14 8.36 -8.84
CA GLU A 38 -17.79 7.53 -7.82
C GLU A 38 -18.86 8.25 -7.00
N LYS A 39 -19.01 9.59 -7.11
CA LYS A 39 -19.97 10.37 -6.31
C LYS A 39 -21.42 9.84 -6.38
N ARG A 40 -21.81 9.19 -7.48
CA ARG A 40 -23.14 8.58 -7.65
C ARG A 40 -23.25 7.14 -7.12
N GLN A 41 -22.15 6.40 -7.01
CA GLN A 41 -22.11 5.05 -6.43
C GLN A 41 -21.96 5.09 -4.91
N MET A 42 -21.23 6.08 -4.39
CA MET A 42 -20.95 6.24 -2.95
C MET A 42 -22.23 6.28 -2.10
N SER A 43 -23.31 6.92 -2.57
CA SER A 43 -24.57 6.96 -1.81
C SER A 43 -25.26 5.60 -1.70
N LYS A 44 -25.27 4.80 -2.78
CA LYS A 44 -25.82 3.43 -2.76
C LYS A 44 -24.97 2.51 -1.88
N TYR A 45 -23.66 2.66 -1.97
CA TYR A 45 -22.69 1.92 -1.18
C TYR A 45 -22.81 2.20 0.33
N LEU A 46 -22.99 3.48 0.71
CA LEU A 46 -23.24 3.86 2.10
C LEU A 46 -24.58 3.31 2.62
N GLU A 47 -25.60 3.25 1.76
CA GLU A 47 -26.93 2.70 2.08
C GLU A 47 -26.87 1.17 2.24
N GLU A 48 -26.13 0.46 1.38
CA GLU A 48 -25.90 -0.99 1.47
C GLU A 48 -25.12 -1.36 2.74
N ILE A 49 -24.05 -0.61 3.06
CA ILE A 49 -23.34 -0.73 4.34
C ILE A 49 -24.32 -0.52 5.50
N ALA A 50 -25.07 0.59 5.53
CA ALA A 50 -25.98 0.88 6.64
C ALA A 50 -27.09 -0.19 6.82
N THR A 51 -27.44 -0.90 5.74
CA THR A 51 -28.48 -1.95 5.77
C THR A 51 -27.92 -3.31 6.21
N GLU A 52 -26.74 -3.70 5.74
CA GLU A 52 -26.08 -4.98 6.11
C GLU A 52 -25.43 -4.92 7.50
N THR A 53 -24.93 -3.75 7.86
CA THR A 53 -24.19 -3.54 9.10
C THR A 53 -25.12 -2.88 10.10
N LYS A 54 -25.57 -3.64 11.10
CA LYS A 54 -26.40 -3.15 12.22
C LYS A 54 -25.64 -2.13 13.09
N TYR A 55 -25.19 -1.02 12.53
CA TYR A 55 -24.60 0.11 13.27
C TYR A 55 -25.68 1.07 13.81
N GLU A 56 -26.96 0.70 13.76
CA GLU A 56 -28.09 1.51 14.27
C GLU A 56 -27.87 2.00 15.72
N ASP A 57 -27.12 1.25 16.52
CA ASP A 57 -26.86 1.56 17.94
C ASP A 57 -25.55 2.33 18.20
N VAL A 58 -24.71 2.58 17.18
CA VAL A 58 -23.39 3.21 17.38
C VAL A 58 -23.46 4.72 17.13
N THR A 59 -23.48 5.50 18.21
CA THR A 59 -23.39 6.96 18.14
C THR A 59 -22.06 7.40 17.51
N THR A 60 -22.08 8.43 16.65
CA THR A 60 -20.88 9.00 16.00
C THR A 60 -19.76 9.34 16.99
N LYS A 61 -20.11 9.84 18.18
CA LYS A 61 -19.14 10.14 19.24
C LYS A 61 -18.38 8.90 19.70
N ASN A 62 -19.08 7.77 19.89
CA ASN A 62 -18.45 6.51 20.26
C ASN A 62 -17.60 5.96 19.12
N ALA A 63 -18.08 6.06 17.87
CA ALA A 63 -17.30 5.66 16.70
C ALA A 63 -15.97 6.44 16.60
N VAL A 64 -16.01 7.77 16.72
CA VAL A 64 -14.81 8.63 16.70
C VAL A 64 -13.88 8.30 17.87
N LEU A 65 -14.42 8.06 19.06
CA LEU A 65 -13.63 7.70 20.24
C LEU A 65 -12.89 6.36 20.03
N HIS A 66 -13.62 5.30 19.66
CA HIS A 66 -13.02 3.99 19.42
C HIS A 66 -12.01 4.03 18.27
N TYR A 67 -12.33 4.74 17.18
CA TYR A 67 -11.39 4.93 16.07
C TYR A 67 -10.10 5.62 16.54
N THR A 68 -10.22 6.72 17.29
CA THR A 68 -9.05 7.49 17.76
C THR A 68 -8.17 6.66 18.69
N ILE A 69 -8.77 5.91 19.62
CA ILE A 69 -8.03 5.04 20.54
C ILE A 69 -7.31 3.94 19.76
N ASN A 70 -7.98 3.26 18.83
CA ASN A 70 -7.34 2.21 18.03
C ASN A 70 -6.23 2.76 17.14
N ALA A 71 -6.47 3.89 16.46
CA ALA A 71 -5.48 4.55 15.64
C ALA A 71 -4.24 4.97 16.46
N PHE A 72 -4.44 5.46 17.68
CA PHE A 72 -3.35 5.80 18.58
C PHE A 72 -2.45 4.59 18.90
N PHE A 73 -3.01 3.43 19.23
CA PHE A 73 -2.23 2.22 19.47
C PHE A 73 -1.48 1.74 18.22
N VAL A 74 -2.13 1.80 17.06
CA VAL A 74 -1.50 1.43 15.77
C VAL A 74 -0.33 2.37 15.45
N ILE A 75 -0.49 3.68 15.63
CA ILE A 75 0.58 4.66 15.40
C ILE A 75 1.76 4.43 16.34
N ILE A 76 1.50 4.17 17.62
CA ILE A 76 2.56 3.85 18.58
C ILE A 76 3.31 2.59 18.15
N ALA A 77 2.60 1.51 17.82
CA ALA A 77 3.22 0.27 17.37
C ALA A 77 4.05 0.48 16.09
N ALA A 78 3.52 1.24 15.14
CA ALA A 78 4.20 1.56 13.89
C ALA A 78 5.48 2.39 14.11
N ALA A 79 5.51 3.28 15.12
CA ALA A 79 6.68 4.10 15.42
C ALA A 79 7.90 3.27 15.87
N PHE A 80 7.69 2.13 16.53
CA PHE A 80 8.76 1.22 16.94
C PHE A 80 9.20 0.25 15.84
N LEU A 81 8.37 0.06 14.81
CA LEU A 81 8.54 -0.96 13.79
C LEU A 81 9.87 -0.85 13.02
N PRO A 82 10.36 0.34 12.61
CA PRO A 82 11.64 0.47 11.92
C PRO A 82 12.83 -0.01 12.75
N GLY A 83 12.89 0.35 14.04
CA GLY A 83 13.98 -0.04 14.93
C GLY A 83 13.98 -1.55 15.22
N ILE A 84 12.79 -2.16 15.35
CA ILE A 84 12.66 -3.61 15.48
C ILE A 84 13.15 -4.29 14.18
N GLY A 85 12.77 -3.76 13.01
CA GLY A 85 13.22 -4.28 11.73
C GLY A 85 14.74 -4.21 11.54
N GLU A 86 15.36 -3.10 11.94
CA GLU A 86 16.81 -2.94 11.93
C GLU A 86 17.49 -3.96 12.85
N GLY A 87 17.03 -4.10 14.09
CA GLY A 87 17.55 -5.10 15.02
C GLY A 87 17.39 -6.54 14.51
N ILE A 88 16.26 -6.88 13.89
CA ILE A 88 16.07 -8.18 13.24
C ILE A 88 17.09 -8.35 12.11
N ALA A 89 17.26 -7.35 11.25
CA ALA A 89 18.19 -7.42 10.11
C ALA A 89 19.64 -7.64 10.56
N GLU A 90 20.07 -6.96 11.62
CA GLU A 90 21.42 -7.10 12.20
C GLU A 90 21.62 -8.48 12.84
N MET A 91 20.69 -8.92 13.70
CA MET A 91 20.80 -10.18 14.43
C MET A 91 20.76 -11.40 13.50
N THR A 92 19.98 -11.32 12.43
CA THR A 92 19.75 -12.45 11.52
C THR A 92 20.67 -12.44 10.31
N GLY A 93 21.38 -11.33 10.06
CA GLY A 93 22.21 -11.14 8.86
C GLY A 93 21.42 -11.15 7.56
N LEU A 94 20.09 -10.98 7.61
CA LEU A 94 19.23 -11.07 6.42
C LEU A 94 19.27 -9.76 5.59
N GLY A 95 19.85 -8.68 6.12
CA GLY A 95 19.92 -7.37 5.47
C GLY A 95 18.64 -6.55 5.59
N GLN A 96 18.80 -5.21 5.70
CA GLN A 96 17.68 -4.29 5.95
C GLN A 96 16.63 -4.32 4.82
N THR A 97 17.04 -4.41 3.55
CA THR A 97 16.10 -4.51 2.41
C THR A 97 15.25 -5.78 2.48
N PHE A 98 15.83 -6.93 2.82
CA PHE A 98 15.06 -8.17 2.91
C PHE A 98 14.05 -8.10 4.06
N VAL A 99 14.49 -7.67 5.24
CA VAL A 99 13.61 -7.55 6.42
C VAL A 99 12.52 -6.51 6.18
N GLY A 100 12.84 -5.39 5.51
CA GLY A 100 11.88 -4.39 5.07
C GLY A 100 10.80 -4.96 4.15
N ASN A 101 11.19 -5.75 3.16
CA ASN A 101 10.25 -6.34 2.20
C ASN A 101 9.33 -7.40 2.79
N ILE A 102 9.72 -8.06 3.88
CA ILE A 102 8.91 -9.12 4.50
C ILE A 102 8.25 -8.64 5.79
N PHE A 103 9.05 -8.29 6.80
CA PHE A 103 8.55 -8.02 8.15
C PHE A 103 7.84 -6.67 8.19
N ILE A 104 8.51 -5.61 7.73
CA ILE A 104 7.92 -4.27 7.75
C ILE A 104 6.68 -4.24 6.84
N ALA A 105 6.80 -4.70 5.59
CA ALA A 105 5.70 -4.68 4.63
C ALA A 105 4.47 -5.49 5.09
N ILE A 106 4.65 -6.67 5.69
CA ILE A 106 3.53 -7.47 6.23
C ILE A 106 2.92 -6.76 7.43
N SER A 107 3.73 -6.26 8.36
CA SER A 107 3.24 -5.59 9.57
C SER A 107 2.44 -4.33 9.26
N THR A 108 2.88 -3.51 8.30
CA THR A 108 2.16 -2.30 7.92
C THR A 108 0.91 -2.57 7.10
N SER A 109 0.83 -3.71 6.40
CA SER A 109 -0.33 -4.10 5.57
C SER A 109 -1.38 -4.95 6.32
N LEU A 110 -1.08 -5.36 7.56
CA LEU A 110 -1.96 -6.21 8.36
C LEU A 110 -3.30 -5.53 8.70
N PRO A 111 -3.34 -4.25 9.10
CA PRO A 111 -4.61 -3.55 9.33
C PRO A 111 -5.54 -3.60 8.11
N GLU A 112 -4.99 -3.39 6.92
CA GLU A 112 -5.72 -3.38 5.64
C GLU A 112 -6.26 -4.77 5.31
N VAL A 113 -5.49 -5.83 5.57
CA VAL A 113 -5.95 -7.21 5.42
C VAL A 113 -7.12 -7.49 6.36
N VAL A 114 -7.03 -7.05 7.62
CA VAL A 114 -8.11 -7.23 8.61
C VAL A 114 -9.38 -6.50 8.17
N VAL A 115 -9.28 -5.25 7.73
CA VAL A 115 -10.42 -4.47 7.23
C VAL A 115 -11.03 -5.11 5.98
N SER A 116 -10.20 -5.56 5.04
CA SER A 116 -10.68 -6.20 3.80
C SER A 116 -11.39 -7.52 4.08
N ILE A 117 -10.87 -8.34 4.99
CA ILE A 117 -11.52 -9.60 5.41
C ILE A 117 -12.84 -9.31 6.12
N ALA A 118 -12.88 -8.29 6.99
CA ALA A 118 -14.11 -7.89 7.67
C ALA A 118 -15.18 -7.45 6.65
N ALA A 119 -14.81 -6.59 5.70
CA ALA A 119 -15.70 -6.14 4.63
C ALA A 119 -16.26 -7.30 3.80
N ILE A 120 -15.43 -8.26 3.39
CA ILE A 120 -15.86 -9.46 2.65
C ILE A 120 -16.84 -10.30 3.49
N LYS A 121 -16.54 -10.51 4.78
CA LYS A 121 -17.43 -11.25 5.68
C LYS A 121 -18.78 -10.57 5.89
N MET A 122 -18.82 -9.25 5.71
CA MET A 122 -20.02 -8.45 5.88
C MET A 122 -20.87 -8.36 4.61
N GLY A 123 -20.42 -8.90 3.46
CA GLY A 123 -21.13 -8.81 2.17
C GLY A 123 -20.69 -7.63 1.31
N VAL A 124 -19.99 -6.67 1.90
CA VAL A 124 -19.61 -5.40 1.27
C VAL A 124 -18.29 -5.52 0.49
N ILE A 125 -18.31 -6.23 -0.64
CA ILE A 125 -17.10 -6.51 -1.44
C ILE A 125 -16.46 -5.23 -1.99
N ASP A 126 -17.26 -4.24 -2.37
CA ASP A 126 -16.76 -2.96 -2.89
C ASP A 126 -15.92 -2.21 -1.84
N LEU A 127 -16.20 -2.41 -0.54
CA LEU A 127 -15.39 -1.84 0.55
C LEU A 127 -14.03 -2.49 0.63
N ALA A 128 -13.97 -3.80 0.46
CA ALA A 128 -12.72 -4.52 0.46
C ALA A 128 -11.83 -4.08 -0.73
N VAL A 129 -12.43 -3.89 -1.90
CA VAL A 129 -11.73 -3.41 -3.10
C VAL A 129 -11.27 -1.96 -2.93
N GLY A 130 -12.14 -1.08 -2.43
CA GLY A 130 -11.82 0.32 -2.15
C GLY A 130 -10.69 0.45 -1.12
N ASN A 131 -10.71 -0.35 -0.06
CA ASN A 131 -9.64 -0.40 0.93
C ASN A 131 -8.31 -0.84 0.32
N LEU A 132 -8.31 -1.91 -0.49
CA LEU A 132 -7.10 -2.42 -1.14
C LEU A 132 -6.47 -1.40 -2.10
N LEU A 133 -7.28 -0.82 -3.00
CA LEU A 133 -6.79 0.13 -4.01
C LEU A 133 -6.43 1.48 -3.37
N GLY A 134 -7.28 1.99 -2.47
CA GLY A 134 -7.08 3.25 -1.77
C GLY A 134 -5.80 3.24 -0.93
N SER A 135 -5.52 2.15 -0.21
CA SER A 135 -4.31 2.01 0.61
C SER A 135 -3.04 2.00 -0.23
N ASN A 136 -3.05 1.35 -1.41
CA ASN A 136 -1.90 1.39 -2.32
C ASN A 136 -1.62 2.81 -2.85
N ILE A 137 -2.66 3.56 -3.22
CA ILE A 137 -2.52 4.95 -3.66
C ILE A 137 -2.05 5.84 -2.50
N PHE A 138 -2.56 5.62 -1.28
CA PHE A 138 -2.15 6.33 -0.07
C PHE A 138 -0.68 6.04 0.31
N ASN A 139 -0.22 4.79 0.18
CA ASN A 139 1.19 4.44 0.42
C ASN A 139 2.14 5.19 -0.51
N ILE A 140 1.75 5.42 -1.76
CA ILE A 140 2.53 6.24 -2.71
C ILE A 140 2.52 7.72 -2.30
N LEU A 141 1.41 8.23 -1.77
CA LEU A 141 1.35 9.59 -1.22
C LEU A 141 2.28 9.75 -0.01
N ILE A 142 2.29 8.77 0.90
CA ILE A 142 3.16 8.79 2.08
C ILE A 142 4.62 8.98 1.65
N LEU A 143 5.09 8.26 0.63
CA LEU A 143 6.47 8.44 0.13
C LEU A 143 6.76 9.86 -0.35
N ALA A 144 5.79 10.53 -0.98
CA ALA A 144 5.95 11.93 -1.36
C ALA A 144 6.00 12.84 -0.13
N LEU A 145 5.17 12.59 0.88
CA LEU A 145 5.17 13.32 2.16
C LEU A 145 6.48 13.10 2.93
N ASP A 146 6.99 11.87 2.99
CA ASP A 146 8.26 11.54 3.65
C ASP A 146 9.42 12.33 3.05
N ASP A 147 9.42 12.51 1.73
CA ASP A 147 10.41 13.33 1.02
C ASP A 147 10.36 14.82 1.38
N PHE A 148 9.18 15.34 1.76
CA PHE A 148 9.05 16.72 2.27
C PHE A 148 9.69 16.86 3.66
N PHE A 149 9.50 15.87 4.54
CA PHE A 149 10.00 15.89 5.91
C PHE A 149 11.47 15.46 6.00
N PHE A 150 11.99 14.73 5.02
CA PHE A 150 13.37 14.29 4.97
C PHE A 150 14.28 15.40 4.41
N THR A 151 14.87 16.18 5.31
CA THR A 151 15.64 17.40 4.96
C THR A 151 17.06 17.15 4.44
N ARG A 152 17.51 15.89 4.34
CA ARG A 152 18.88 15.55 3.92
C ARG A 152 19.07 15.47 2.40
N GLY A 153 18.01 15.69 1.63
CA GLY A 153 17.98 15.57 0.16
C GLY A 153 16.90 14.57 -0.28
N PRO A 154 16.74 14.30 -1.59
CA PRO A 154 15.67 13.44 -2.07
C PRO A 154 15.80 12.02 -1.51
N ILE A 155 14.76 11.48 -0.88
CA ILE A 155 14.77 10.18 -0.20
C ILE A 155 15.24 9.06 -1.11
N LEU A 156 14.86 9.09 -2.40
CA LEU A 156 15.25 8.08 -3.39
C LEU A 156 16.75 8.05 -3.71
N SER A 157 17.54 9.10 -3.41
CA SER A 157 19.01 9.04 -3.55
C SER A 157 19.68 8.25 -2.42
N PHE A 158 19.00 8.05 -1.29
CA PHE A 158 19.50 7.33 -0.12
C PHE A 158 19.03 5.87 -0.06
N VAL A 159 18.23 5.43 -1.04
CA VAL A 159 17.69 4.08 -1.09
C VAL A 159 18.77 3.10 -1.56
N SER A 160 18.92 1.98 -0.85
CA SER A 160 19.83 0.90 -1.26
C SER A 160 19.53 0.42 -2.70
N PRO A 161 20.56 0.18 -3.53
CA PRO A 161 20.38 -0.39 -4.87
C PRO A 161 19.60 -1.71 -4.87
N HIS A 162 19.63 -2.47 -3.78
CA HIS A 162 18.93 -3.76 -3.66
C HIS A 162 17.40 -3.59 -3.72
N ASN A 163 16.87 -2.41 -3.39
CA ASN A 163 15.43 -2.11 -3.49
C ASN A 163 14.93 -2.03 -4.94
N ILE A 164 15.83 -2.02 -5.94
CA ILE A 164 15.41 -2.04 -7.34
C ILE A 164 14.67 -3.34 -7.71
N VAL A 165 15.06 -4.46 -7.09
CA VAL A 165 14.39 -5.75 -7.27
C VAL A 165 12.95 -5.65 -6.78
N SER A 166 12.77 -5.12 -5.57
CA SER A 166 11.46 -4.87 -4.97
C SER A 166 10.60 -3.94 -5.84
N ALA A 167 11.18 -2.88 -6.38
CA ALA A 167 10.47 -1.94 -7.24
C ALA A 167 9.99 -2.60 -8.55
N ILE A 168 10.84 -3.41 -9.19
CA ILE A 168 10.48 -4.14 -10.42
C ILE A 168 9.39 -5.17 -10.11
N SER A 169 9.53 -5.91 -9.01
CA SER A 169 8.53 -6.89 -8.59
C SER A 169 7.19 -6.22 -8.25
N ALA A 170 7.18 -5.07 -7.59
CA ALA A 170 5.97 -4.30 -7.32
C ALA A 170 5.26 -3.86 -8.62
N ILE A 171 6.01 -3.39 -9.62
CA ILE A 171 5.47 -3.05 -10.93
C ILE A 171 4.86 -4.28 -11.60
N ALA A 172 5.57 -5.42 -11.60
CA ALA A 172 5.08 -6.66 -12.18
C ALA A 172 3.79 -7.16 -11.50
N MET A 173 3.75 -7.15 -10.16
CA MET A 173 2.54 -7.50 -9.40
C MET A 173 1.37 -6.56 -9.72
N THR A 174 1.63 -5.26 -9.85
CA THR A 174 0.61 -4.26 -10.21
C THR A 174 0.06 -4.51 -11.61
N VAL A 175 0.92 -4.84 -12.58
CA VAL A 175 0.49 -5.19 -13.95
C VAL A 175 -0.39 -6.43 -13.94
N ILE A 176 0.00 -7.48 -13.22
CA ILE A 176 -0.82 -8.70 -13.07
C ILE A 176 -2.18 -8.36 -12.45
N ALA A 177 -2.19 -7.53 -11.39
CA ALA A 177 -3.42 -7.09 -10.76
C ALA A 177 -4.34 -6.32 -11.72
N ILE A 178 -3.81 -5.39 -12.51
CA ILE A 178 -4.57 -4.62 -13.51
C ILE A 178 -5.13 -5.54 -14.60
N ILE A 179 -4.33 -6.49 -15.10
CA ILE A 179 -4.79 -7.47 -16.09
C ILE A 179 -5.92 -8.31 -15.50
N GLY A 180 -5.73 -8.83 -14.29
CA GLY A 180 -6.74 -9.64 -13.60
C GLY A 180 -8.04 -8.88 -13.40
N LEU A 181 -7.99 -7.62 -12.97
CA LEU A 181 -9.16 -6.76 -12.81
C LEU A 181 -9.85 -6.44 -14.14
N THR A 182 -9.10 -6.21 -15.21
CA THR A 182 -9.65 -5.87 -16.54
C THR A 182 -10.31 -7.08 -17.20
N TYR A 183 -9.69 -8.26 -17.12
CA TYR A 183 -10.22 -9.50 -17.69
C TYR A 183 -11.36 -10.13 -16.87
N ARG A 184 -11.59 -9.68 -15.63
CA ARG A 184 -12.69 -10.14 -14.76
C ARG A 184 -14.08 -9.73 -15.26
N ALA A 185 -14.16 -8.82 -16.25
CA ALA A 185 -15.42 -8.43 -16.87
C ALA A 185 -16.09 -9.57 -17.68
N GLU A 186 -15.35 -10.61 -18.05
CA GLU A 186 -15.89 -11.79 -18.72
C GLU A 186 -16.00 -12.96 -17.73
N LYS A 187 -17.22 -13.49 -17.57
CA LYS A 187 -17.61 -14.54 -16.60
C LYS A 187 -16.68 -15.77 -16.65
N LYS A 188 -15.60 -15.77 -15.85
CA LYS A 188 -14.76 -16.97 -15.67
C LYS A 188 -15.30 -17.84 -14.53
N PRO A 189 -15.23 -19.18 -14.66
CA PRO A 189 -15.55 -20.08 -13.56
C PRO A 189 -14.57 -19.87 -12.39
N PHE A 190 -15.04 -20.04 -11.16
CA PHE A 190 -14.34 -19.78 -9.89
C PHE A 190 -12.90 -20.36 -9.83
N TYR A 191 -12.62 -21.46 -10.54
CA TYR A 191 -11.29 -22.09 -10.61
C TYR A 191 -10.25 -21.27 -11.39
N PHE A 192 -10.66 -20.42 -12.34
CA PHE A 192 -9.76 -19.55 -13.09
C PHE A 192 -9.43 -18.22 -12.38
N MET A 193 -10.15 -17.93 -11.29
CA MET A 193 -10.05 -16.67 -10.54
C MET A 193 -8.79 -16.57 -9.67
N ALA A 194 -8.12 -17.70 -9.41
CA ALA A 194 -6.94 -17.76 -8.55
C ALA A 194 -5.62 -17.51 -9.29
N TRP A 195 -5.59 -17.59 -10.63
CA TRP A 195 -4.31 -17.54 -11.37
C TRP A 195 -3.60 -16.18 -11.27
N ASP A 196 -4.35 -15.08 -11.27
CA ASP A 196 -3.76 -13.74 -11.13
C ASP A 196 -3.15 -13.56 -9.72
N SER A 197 -3.89 -13.98 -8.68
CA SER A 197 -3.41 -13.97 -7.29
C SER A 197 -2.21 -14.89 -7.07
N LEU A 198 -2.23 -16.10 -7.65
CA LEU A 198 -1.10 -17.02 -7.63
C LEU A 198 0.11 -16.43 -8.36
N GLY A 199 -0.11 -15.72 -9.47
CA GLY A 199 0.93 -15.00 -10.19
C GLY A 199 1.58 -13.91 -9.34
N ILE A 200 0.78 -13.10 -8.63
CA ILE A 200 1.27 -12.09 -7.68
C ILE A 200 2.12 -12.74 -6.57
N VAL A 201 1.62 -13.82 -5.97
CA VAL A 201 2.35 -14.55 -4.92
C VAL A 201 3.66 -15.14 -5.46
N ALA A 202 3.64 -15.71 -6.67
CA ALA A 202 4.84 -16.24 -7.30
C ALA A 202 5.90 -15.15 -7.53
N VAL A 203 5.50 -13.99 -8.06
CA VAL A 203 6.40 -12.84 -8.23
C VAL A 203 6.96 -12.36 -6.90
N TYR A 204 6.14 -12.31 -5.84
CA TYR A 204 6.58 -11.95 -4.50
C TYR A 204 7.58 -12.96 -3.92
N ILE A 205 7.36 -14.26 -4.10
CA ILE A 205 8.31 -15.31 -3.68
C ILE A 205 9.63 -15.17 -4.44
N VAL A 206 9.58 -14.94 -5.76
CA VAL A 206 10.79 -14.71 -6.58
C VAL A 206 11.54 -13.47 -6.09
N ASN A 207 10.84 -12.37 -5.79
CA ASN A 207 11.43 -11.18 -5.18
C ASN A 207 12.19 -11.53 -3.89
N LEU A 208 11.57 -12.26 -2.97
CA LEU A 208 12.21 -12.66 -1.72
C LEU A 208 13.43 -13.56 -1.96
N MET A 209 13.36 -14.50 -2.90
CA MET A 209 14.50 -15.35 -3.25
C MET A 209 15.67 -14.56 -3.85
N LEU A 210 15.38 -13.58 -4.71
CA LEU A 210 16.39 -12.70 -5.28
C LEU A 210 17.04 -11.82 -4.21
N LEU A 211 16.23 -11.19 -3.35
CA LEU A 211 16.72 -10.39 -2.24
C LEU A 211 17.53 -11.22 -1.25
N TYR A 212 17.16 -12.47 -1.00
CA TYR A 212 17.92 -13.40 -0.17
C TYR A 212 19.32 -13.67 -0.73
N ARG A 213 19.44 -13.80 -2.06
CA ARG A 213 20.72 -14.04 -2.74
C ARG A 213 21.61 -12.80 -2.83
N MET A 214 21.02 -11.61 -2.71
CA MET A 214 21.72 -10.32 -2.79
C MET A 214 22.12 -9.76 -1.41
N ARG A 215 22.06 -10.57 -0.35
CA ARG A 215 22.41 -10.17 1.01
C ARG A 215 23.89 -10.00 1.21
#